data_AF-A0A951GCD0-F1
#
_entry.id   AF-A0A951GCD0-F1
#
_cell.length_a   1.000
_cell.length_b   1.000
_cell.length_c   1.000
_cell.angle_alpha   90.00
_cell.angle_beta   90.00
_cell.angle_gamma   90.00
#
_symmetry.space_group_name_H-M   'P 1'
#
loop_
_entity.id
_entity.type
_entity.pdbx_description
1 polymer ?
#
loop_
_entity_poly.entity_id
_entity_poly.type
_entity_poly.pdbx_seq_one_letter_code
_entity_poly.pdbx_strand_id
1 'polypeptide(L)'
;MANAVVKPERIDQGIDYAGSGTLVAIGSARVTHVATSNTGWPGAFVEYQLLGGADAGCYVFYAEGVIPANGLRVGEAISAGQPIATIIPSYPTGIEIGWGAGRGTKTYANVAGRWSAADDEADIATAAGRNFSALIAALGGPPGKVEG
;
A
#
# COMPACT_ATOMS: atom_id res chain seq x y z
N MET A 1 -1.00 4.89 9.53
CA MET A 1 -1.37 3.60 10.16
C MET A 1 -1.89 3.78 11.59
N ALA A 2 -2.71 4.79 11.85
CA ALA A 2 -3.01 5.24 13.22
C ALA A 2 -3.69 4.17 14.12
N ASN A 3 -4.29 3.15 13.51
CA ASN A 3 -5.04 2.09 14.21
C ASN A 3 -4.49 0.67 13.93
N ALA A 4 -3.23 0.56 13.49
CA ALA A 4 -2.56 -0.72 13.25
C ALA A 4 -1.24 -0.79 14.01
N VAL A 5 -0.90 -1.97 14.52
CA VAL A 5 0.41 -2.29 15.08
C VAL A 5 1.14 -3.08 14.01
N VAL A 6 2.17 -2.47 13.43
CA VAL A 6 2.94 -3.06 12.33
C VAL A 6 4.40 -3.25 12.72
N LYS A 7 5.01 -4.30 12.19
CA LYS A 7 6.43 -4.57 12.21
C LYS A 7 6.95 -4.36 10.78
N PRO A 8 7.82 -3.36 10.54
CA PRO A 8 8.39 -3.16 9.22
C PRO A 8 9.21 -4.34 8.73
N GLU A 9 9.06 -4.63 7.45
CA GLU A 9 9.81 -5.62 6.68
C GLU A 9 10.50 -4.90 5.51
N ARG A 10 10.81 -5.61 4.42
CA ARG A 10 11.59 -5.06 3.30
C ARG A 10 10.87 -3.91 2.59
N ILE A 11 11.65 -3.16 1.82
CA ILE A 11 11.15 -2.21 0.83
C ILE A 11 11.37 -2.84 -0.55
N ASP A 12 10.37 -2.80 -1.41
CA ASP A 12 10.43 -3.26 -2.80
C ASP A 12 9.73 -2.23 -3.72
N GLN A 13 8.58 -2.54 -4.31
CA GLN A 13 7.68 -1.61 -5.00
C GLN A 13 6.97 -0.67 -4.01
N GLY A 14 6.84 -1.12 -2.77
CA GLY A 14 6.24 -0.44 -1.63
C GLY A 14 7.01 -0.80 -0.37
N ILE A 15 6.27 -0.99 0.72
CA ILE A 15 6.82 -1.40 2.01
C ILE A 15 6.02 -2.58 2.52
N ASP A 16 6.73 -3.64 2.88
CA ASP A 16 6.14 -4.81 3.52
C ASP A 16 5.98 -4.59 5.03
N TYR A 17 4.87 -5.07 5.57
CA TYR A 17 4.62 -5.13 6.99
C TYR A 17 3.94 -6.44 7.40
N ALA A 18 4.45 -7.02 8.47
CA ALA A 18 3.67 -7.91 9.33
C ALA A 18 2.89 -7.09 10.37
N GLY A 19 1.78 -7.62 10.89
CA GLY A 19 1.08 -6.94 11.99
C GLY A 19 -0.39 -7.31 12.11
N SER A 20 -1.13 -6.41 12.75
CA SER A 20 -2.58 -6.49 12.91
C SER A 20 -3.22 -5.11 13.05
N GLY A 21 -4.54 -5.04 12.86
CA GLY A 21 -5.33 -3.83 13.05
C GLY A 21 -5.79 -3.18 11.76
N THR A 22 -6.33 -1.97 11.88
CA THR A 22 -7.01 -1.27 10.79
C THR A 22 -6.09 -0.27 10.10
N LEU A 23 -5.98 -0.43 8.79
CA LEU A 23 -5.32 0.45 7.85
C LEU A 23 -6.30 1.55 7.44
N VAL A 24 -5.77 2.75 7.27
CA VAL A 24 -6.58 3.96 7.05
C VAL A 24 -6.01 4.76 5.88
N ALA A 25 -6.86 5.55 5.22
CA ALA A 25 -6.42 6.45 4.17
C ALA A 25 -5.43 7.47 4.71
N ILE A 26 -4.30 7.67 4.03
CA ILE A 26 -3.26 8.61 4.49
C ILE A 26 -3.64 10.08 4.24
N GLY A 27 -4.63 10.33 3.40
CA GLY A 27 -5.14 11.66 3.05
C GLY A 27 -6.58 11.59 2.57
N SER A 28 -7.20 12.75 2.29
CA SER A 28 -8.47 12.78 1.57
C SER A 28 -8.26 12.17 0.18
N ALA A 29 -9.17 11.29 -0.23
CA ALA A 29 -8.94 10.47 -1.41
C ALA A 29 -10.23 10.05 -2.12
N ARG A 30 -10.07 9.47 -3.31
CA ARG A 30 -11.11 8.75 -4.03
C ARG A 30 -10.67 7.31 -4.24
N VAL A 31 -11.50 6.34 -3.88
CA VAL A 31 -11.21 4.92 -4.13
C VAL A 31 -11.23 4.64 -5.63
N THR A 32 -10.19 3.99 -6.14
CA THR A 32 -10.02 3.70 -7.57
C THR A 32 -10.03 2.21 -7.87
N HIS A 33 -9.70 1.38 -6.88
CA HIS A 33 -9.76 -0.07 -7.02
C HIS A 33 -10.09 -0.76 -5.70
N VAL A 34 -10.91 -1.82 -5.76
CA VAL A 34 -11.16 -2.74 -4.64
C VAL A 34 -11.34 -4.13 -5.24
N ALA A 35 -10.46 -5.07 -4.91
CA ALA A 35 -10.54 -6.45 -5.37
C ALA A 35 -10.06 -7.42 -4.29
N THR A 36 -10.77 -8.55 -4.14
CA THR A 36 -10.43 -9.61 -3.16
C THR A 36 -9.99 -10.91 -3.83
N SER A 37 -10.02 -10.99 -5.15
CA SER A 37 -9.59 -12.15 -5.94
C SER A 37 -9.12 -11.71 -7.33
N ASN A 38 -8.37 -12.57 -8.02
CA ASN A 38 -7.82 -12.31 -9.35
C ASN A 38 -7.00 -10.99 -9.44
N THR A 39 -6.36 -10.60 -8.33
CA THR A 39 -5.60 -9.35 -8.21
C THR A 39 -4.21 -9.45 -8.85
N GLY A 40 -3.67 -10.67 -8.98
CA GLY A 40 -2.26 -10.90 -9.29
C GLY A 40 -1.33 -10.77 -8.07
N TRP A 41 -1.90 -10.55 -6.88
CA TRP A 41 -1.22 -10.49 -5.60
C TRP A 41 -1.58 -11.72 -4.74
N PRO A 42 -0.79 -12.06 -3.70
CA PRO A 42 -1.11 -13.14 -2.77
C PRO A 42 -2.45 -12.99 -2.03
N GLY A 43 -3.11 -11.83 -2.13
CA GLY A 43 -4.43 -11.59 -1.54
C GLY A 43 -5.16 -10.39 -2.17
N ALA A 44 -5.80 -9.57 -1.34
CA ALA A 44 -6.62 -8.45 -1.80
C ALA A 44 -5.76 -7.29 -2.33
N PHE A 45 -6.39 -6.36 -3.04
CA PHE A 45 -5.79 -5.12 -3.50
C PHE A 45 -6.82 -3.99 -3.42
N VAL A 46 -6.45 -2.90 -2.75
CA VAL A 46 -7.25 -1.69 -2.62
C VAL A 46 -6.41 -0.50 -3.03
N GLU A 47 -6.93 0.37 -3.89
CA GLU A 47 -6.24 1.58 -4.34
C GLU A 47 -7.14 2.79 -4.18
N TYR A 48 -6.54 3.93 -3.83
CA TYR A 48 -7.19 5.22 -3.83
C TYR A 48 -6.26 6.33 -4.34
N GLN A 49 -6.83 7.34 -4.99
CA GLN A 49 -6.14 8.55 -5.43
C GLN A 49 -6.28 9.67 -4.41
N LEU A 50 -5.17 10.27 -4.00
CA LEU A 50 -5.16 11.43 -3.10
C LEU A 50 -5.76 12.66 -3.79
N LEU A 51 -6.62 13.38 -3.09
CA LEU A 51 -7.34 14.55 -3.61
C LEU A 51 -6.76 15.89 -3.13
N GLY A 52 -5.80 15.87 -2.20
CA GLY A 52 -5.20 17.08 -1.63
C GLY A 52 -3.84 16.82 -1.00
N GLY A 53 -3.18 17.90 -0.57
CA GLY A 53 -1.80 17.86 -0.06
C GLY A 53 -0.75 17.89 -1.18
N ALA A 54 0.52 17.69 -0.79
CA ALA A 54 1.66 17.72 -1.71
C ALA A 54 1.61 16.58 -2.75
N ASP A 55 1.00 15.45 -2.38
CA ASP A 55 0.89 14.25 -3.21
C ASP A 55 -0.49 14.13 -3.90
N ALA A 56 -1.22 15.25 -4.06
CA ALA A 56 -2.50 15.26 -4.75
C ALA A 56 -2.36 14.70 -6.19
N GLY A 57 -3.24 13.77 -6.55
CA GLY A 57 -3.19 13.06 -7.83
C GLY A 57 -2.40 11.75 -7.79
N CYS A 58 -1.56 11.51 -6.77
CA CYS A 58 -0.89 10.23 -6.56
C CYS A 58 -1.84 9.16 -6.04
N TYR A 59 -1.52 7.89 -6.31
CA TYR A 59 -2.33 6.74 -5.94
C TYR A 59 -1.63 5.92 -4.87
N VAL A 60 -2.36 5.49 -3.85
CA VAL A 60 -1.83 4.64 -2.78
C VAL A 60 -2.54 3.29 -2.85
N PHE A 61 -1.79 2.21 -2.73
CA PHE A 61 -2.35 0.87 -2.64
C PHE A 61 -2.13 0.23 -1.27
N TYR A 62 -3.02 -0.69 -0.92
CA TYR A 62 -2.83 -1.73 0.08
C TYR A 62 -3.04 -3.09 -0.59
N ALA A 63 -2.11 -4.02 -0.41
CA ALA A 63 -2.13 -5.32 -1.06
C ALA A 63 -1.93 -6.49 -0.08
N GLU A 64 -2.14 -7.69 -0.61
CA GLU A 64 -1.86 -8.98 0.02
C GLU A 64 -2.78 -9.36 1.17
N GLY A 65 -2.25 -9.54 2.38
CA GLY A 65 -2.93 -10.01 3.58
C GLY A 65 -3.85 -8.98 4.22
N VAL A 66 -4.76 -8.41 3.44
CA VAL A 66 -5.76 -7.43 3.91
C VAL A 66 -7.19 -7.84 3.58
N ILE A 67 -8.12 -7.43 4.43
CA ILE A 67 -9.56 -7.49 4.17
C ILE A 67 -10.03 -6.04 3.93
N PRO A 68 -10.54 -5.69 2.73
CA PRO A 68 -11.08 -4.35 2.49
C PRO A 68 -12.17 -3.98 3.50
N ALA A 69 -12.23 -2.70 3.88
CA ALA A 69 -13.23 -2.20 4.81
C ALA A 69 -14.65 -2.39 4.23
N ASN A 70 -15.59 -2.75 5.10
CA ASN A 70 -16.98 -2.98 4.68
C ASN A 70 -17.57 -1.72 4.04
N GLY A 71 -18.24 -1.89 2.90
CA GLY A 71 -18.92 -0.79 2.19
C GLY A 71 -18.00 0.12 1.37
N LEU A 72 -16.69 -0.12 1.35
CA LEU A 72 -15.74 0.62 0.52
C LEU A 72 -16.04 0.38 -0.97
N ARG A 73 -16.28 1.45 -1.73
CA ARG A 73 -16.68 1.36 -3.14
C ARG A 73 -15.79 2.19 -4.06
N VAL A 74 -15.50 1.67 -5.24
CA VAL A 74 -14.84 2.45 -6.31
C VAL A 74 -15.65 3.70 -6.63
N GLY A 75 -14.97 4.83 -6.75
CA GLY A 75 -15.56 6.15 -6.95
C GLY A 75 -15.96 6.88 -5.67
N GLU A 76 -15.96 6.21 -4.51
CA GLU A 76 -16.26 6.83 -3.23
C GLU A 76 -15.17 7.83 -2.82
N ALA A 77 -15.58 9.00 -2.34
CA ALA A 77 -14.68 9.96 -1.70
C ALA A 77 -14.56 9.61 -0.21
N ILE A 78 -13.33 9.59 0.30
CA ILE A 78 -12.99 9.18 1.66
C ILE A 78 -12.13 10.24 2.33
N SER A 79 -12.23 10.34 3.65
CA SER A 79 -11.44 11.29 4.44
C SER A 79 -10.11 10.67 4.90
N ALA A 80 -9.13 11.52 5.20
CA ALA A 80 -7.92 11.07 5.89
C ALA A 80 -8.28 10.37 7.20
N GLY A 81 -7.65 9.24 7.49
CA GLY A 81 -7.95 8.43 8.68
C GLY A 81 -9.16 7.50 8.55
N GLN A 82 -9.93 7.56 7.45
CA GLN A 82 -11.03 6.63 7.21
C GLN A 82 -10.49 5.20 6.99
N PRO A 83 -11.13 4.16 7.57
CA PRO A 83 -10.73 2.76 7.36
C PRO A 83 -10.74 2.35 5.88
N ILE A 84 -9.69 1.66 5.46
CA ILE A 84 -9.52 1.12 4.10
C ILE A 84 -9.47 -0.39 4.10
N ALA A 85 -8.77 -0.96 5.07
CA ALA A 85 -8.56 -2.39 5.16
C ALA A 85 -8.24 -2.79 6.60
N THR A 86 -8.37 -4.07 6.91
CA THR A 86 -7.88 -4.68 8.14
C THR A 86 -6.81 -5.70 7.78
N ILE A 87 -5.66 -5.67 8.46
CA ILE A 87 -4.59 -6.65 8.29
C ILE A 87 -5.09 -8.02 8.75
N ILE A 88 -4.85 -9.06 7.96
CA ILE A 88 -5.03 -10.45 8.36
C ILE A 88 -3.80 -10.85 9.20
N PRO A 89 -3.94 -11.08 10.52
CA PRO A 89 -2.79 -11.40 11.35
C PRO A 89 -2.10 -12.69 10.88
N SER A 90 -0.77 -12.66 10.83
CA SER A 90 0.06 -13.80 10.40
C SER A 90 -0.19 -14.27 8.96
N TYR A 91 -0.65 -13.38 8.07
CA TYR A 91 -0.71 -13.69 6.64
C TYR A 91 0.69 -14.03 6.11
N PRO A 92 0.88 -15.08 5.28
CA PRO A 92 2.21 -15.59 4.93
C PRO A 92 3.17 -14.57 4.32
N THR A 93 2.65 -13.57 3.62
CA THR A 93 3.43 -12.51 2.97
C THR A 93 3.29 -11.16 3.69
N GLY A 94 2.49 -11.09 4.76
CA GLY A 94 2.15 -9.83 5.39
C GLY A 94 1.21 -8.97 4.53
N ILE A 95 1.47 -7.67 4.51
CA ILE A 95 0.83 -6.68 3.64
C ILE A 95 1.90 -5.89 2.93
N GLU A 96 1.54 -5.32 1.78
CA GLU A 96 2.35 -4.27 1.14
C GLU A 96 1.53 -2.99 0.98
N ILE A 97 2.18 -1.84 1.21
CA ILE A 97 1.63 -0.50 0.97
C ILE A 97 2.62 0.34 0.16
N GLY A 98 2.14 1.05 -0.86
CA GLY A 98 3.02 1.85 -1.70
C GLY A 98 2.29 2.75 -2.69
N TRP A 99 3.06 3.31 -3.62
CA TRP A 99 2.52 4.08 -4.73
C TRP A 99 1.89 3.16 -5.79
N GLY A 100 0.60 3.33 -6.01
CA GLY A 100 -0.17 2.71 -7.09
C GLY A 100 0.02 3.42 -8.42
N ALA A 101 -0.29 2.73 -9.52
CA ALA A 101 -0.22 3.31 -10.86
C ALA A 101 -1.54 3.95 -11.33
N GLY A 102 -2.63 3.82 -10.57
CA GLY A 102 -3.97 4.18 -11.07
C GLY A 102 -4.45 3.28 -12.20
N ARG A 103 -3.88 2.07 -12.31
CA ARG A 103 -4.09 1.13 -13.42
C ARG A 103 -4.33 -0.29 -12.89
N GLY A 104 -5.56 -0.57 -12.47
CA GLY A 104 -5.93 -1.87 -11.91
C GLY A 104 -5.13 -2.18 -10.65
N THR A 105 -4.46 -3.33 -10.61
CA THR A 105 -3.67 -3.81 -9.47
C THR A 105 -2.16 -3.57 -9.62
N LYS A 106 -1.76 -2.58 -10.43
CA LYS A 106 -0.36 -2.30 -10.74
C LYS A 106 0.22 -1.22 -9.83
N THR A 107 1.44 -1.46 -9.34
CA THR A 107 2.23 -0.43 -8.65
C THR A 107 2.81 0.58 -9.64
N TYR A 108 3.15 1.77 -9.15
CA TYR A 108 3.88 2.77 -9.93
C TYR A 108 5.23 2.23 -10.40
N ALA A 109 5.97 1.54 -9.52
CA ALA A 109 7.28 0.95 -9.84
C ALA A 109 7.20 -0.03 -11.02
N ASN A 110 6.16 -0.89 -11.04
CA ASN A 110 5.91 -1.84 -12.12
C ASN A 110 5.69 -1.13 -13.46
N VAL A 111 4.78 -0.16 -13.51
CA VAL A 111 4.42 0.56 -14.75
C VAL A 111 5.55 1.46 -15.23
N ALA A 112 6.39 1.97 -14.33
CA ALA A 112 7.57 2.76 -14.66
C ALA A 112 8.76 1.92 -15.15
N GLY A 113 8.65 0.59 -15.17
CA GLY A 113 9.75 -0.32 -15.52
C GLY A 113 10.92 -0.23 -14.53
N ARG A 114 10.63 0.09 -13.27
CA ARG A 114 11.62 0.24 -12.18
C ARG A 114 11.52 -0.88 -11.14
N TRP A 115 10.86 -1.97 -11.52
CA TRP A 115 10.76 -3.21 -10.78
C TRP A 115 10.63 -4.38 -11.76
N SER A 116 11.17 -5.53 -11.37
CA SER A 116 11.08 -6.81 -12.05
C SER A 116 10.98 -7.95 -11.03
N ALA A 117 10.57 -9.14 -11.47
CA ALA A 117 10.57 -10.32 -10.59
C ALA A 117 11.99 -10.66 -10.07
N ALA A 118 13.04 -10.34 -10.84
CA ALA A 118 14.41 -10.51 -10.38
C ALA A 118 14.79 -9.52 -9.28
N ASP A 119 14.27 -8.28 -9.33
CA ASP A 119 14.45 -7.30 -8.25
C ASP A 119 13.74 -7.77 -6.98
N ASP A 120 12.57 -8.38 -7.13
CA ASP A 120 11.79 -8.95 -6.04
C ASP A 120 12.50 -10.12 -5.36
N GLU A 121 13.01 -11.08 -6.14
CA GLU A 121 13.80 -12.22 -5.65
C GLU A 121 15.11 -11.80 -4.98
N ALA A 122 15.63 -10.61 -5.30
CA ALA A 122 16.87 -10.06 -4.76
C ALA A 122 16.64 -9.00 -3.67
N ASP A 123 15.40 -8.81 -3.20
CA ASP A 123 15.02 -7.81 -2.19
C ASP A 123 15.50 -6.38 -2.51
N ILE A 124 15.47 -6.01 -3.80
CA ILE A 124 15.97 -4.72 -4.27
C ILE A 124 14.88 -3.64 -4.10
N ALA A 125 15.08 -2.78 -3.11
CA ALA A 125 14.22 -1.62 -2.87
C ALA A 125 14.23 -0.61 -4.02
N THR A 126 13.06 -0.41 -4.64
CA THR A 126 12.85 0.54 -5.75
C THR A 126 12.88 1.99 -5.26
N ALA A 127 13.08 2.94 -6.19
CA ALA A 127 13.00 4.36 -5.85
C ALA A 127 11.61 4.77 -5.34
N ALA A 128 10.55 4.14 -5.86
CA ALA A 128 9.17 4.39 -5.44
C ALA A 128 8.91 3.87 -4.03
N GLY A 129 9.35 2.65 -3.71
CA GLY A 129 9.25 2.08 -2.37
C GLY A 129 10.02 2.90 -1.33
N ARG A 130 11.25 3.33 -1.65
CA ARG A 130 12.03 4.22 -0.76
C ARG A 130 11.36 5.57 -0.54
N ASN A 131 10.81 6.16 -1.59
CA ASN A 131 10.08 7.42 -1.49
C ASN A 131 8.82 7.27 -0.61
N PHE A 132 8.06 6.20 -0.79
CA PHE A 132 6.88 5.92 0.03
C PHE A 132 7.26 5.65 1.50
N SER A 133 8.36 4.93 1.74
CA SER A 133 8.93 4.73 3.09
C SER A 133 9.27 6.03 3.79
N ALA A 134 9.89 6.98 3.08
CA ALA A 134 10.15 8.31 3.61
C ALA A 134 8.85 9.08 3.93
N LEU A 135 7.82 8.95 3.10
CA LEU A 135 6.51 9.54 3.37
C LEU A 135 5.88 8.95 4.64
N ILE A 136 5.87 7.62 4.80
CA ILE A 136 5.35 6.99 6.02
C ILE A 136 6.08 7.48 7.26
N ALA A 137 7.41 7.60 7.22
CA ALA A 137 8.20 8.16 8.31
C ALA A 137 7.83 9.62 8.61
N ALA A 138 7.66 10.45 7.59
CA ALA A 138 7.25 11.85 7.74
C ALA A 138 5.84 11.99 8.35
N LEU A 139 4.95 11.03 8.09
CA LEU A 139 3.62 10.94 8.69
C LEU A 139 3.63 10.31 10.09
N GLY A 140 4.80 10.00 10.66
CA GLY A 140 4.98 9.43 11.99
C GLY A 140 4.77 7.91 12.07
N GLY A 141 4.64 7.23 10.93
CA GLY A 141 4.63 5.77 10.86
C GLY A 141 6.04 5.19 10.82
N PRO A 142 6.19 3.87 11.03
CA PRO A 142 7.50 3.24 10.97
C PRO A 142 7.94 3.07 9.51
N PRO A 143 9.15 3.48 9.10
CA PRO A 143 9.65 3.24 7.75
C PRO A 143 9.92 1.75 7.50
N GLY A 144 9.91 1.36 6.22
CA GLY A 144 10.39 0.05 5.79
C GLY A 144 11.87 -0.15 6.07
N LYS A 145 12.29 -1.41 6.13
CA LYS A 145 13.70 -1.78 6.25
C LYS A 145 14.34 -1.75 4.88
N VAL A 146 15.46 -1.04 4.79
CA VAL A 146 16.38 -1.22 3.68
C VAL A 146 17.14 -2.51 3.97
N GLU A 147 16.53 -3.66 3.65
CA GLU A 147 17.27 -4.92 3.58
C GLU A 147 18.08 -4.91 2.27
N GLY A 148 19.21 -5.61 2.28
CA GLY A 148 20.19 -5.66 1.19
C GLY A 148 21.17 -6.79 1.39
#